data_AF-A0ABD5QW82-F1
#
_entry.id   AF-A0ABD5QW82-F1
#
_cell.length_a   1.000
_cell.length_b   1.000
_cell.length_c   1.000
_cell.angle_alpha   90.00
_cell.angle_beta   90.00
_cell.angle_gamma   90.00
#
_symmetry.space_group_name_H-M   'P 1'
#
loop_
_entity.id
_entity.type
_entity.pdbx_description
1 polymer ?
#
loop_
_entity_poly.entity_id
_entity_poly.type
_entity_poly.pdbx_seq_one_letter_code
_entity_poly.pdbx_strand_id
1 'polypeptide(L)'
;MTRPSTYEHSRYLEAKRTVDDRALHRPTLDRLREALAVRSADARDAPLRVVEVGCGTGSMLRRLLEWGVLPDEVVYRGYDLREESVDRAVEELKAWAEGVKDAEGTGYALGEVRNDPEATRTVRLDGPDGSSVTATFAAADAVEVARRTDAAYDLLVGCAFLDLVDIDRALDPLLGLVPDGFAYFPITYDGETFLVPSLEGDGTVDEATERAVLDVYHATMDAPDRAGGSRTGRELFPALPAADAEVVAGGGSDWLVTPPYPGEEAYFLHHLVDGIEEAVGGALADGSPAVADEDTVDRLSPGMVGEWADARHCAITNGQLTFGAHNLDVLAHVESDD
;
A
#
# COMPACT_ATOMS: atom_id res chain seq x y z
N MET A 1 7.08 7.99 23.51
CA MET A 1 6.12 6.96 23.01
C MET A 1 6.67 5.60 23.43
N THR A 2 5.87 4.60 23.77
CA THR A 2 6.40 3.32 24.27
C THR A 2 6.31 2.23 23.20
N ARG A 3 7.34 1.36 23.12
CA ARG A 3 7.31 0.15 22.28
C ARG A 3 6.01 -0.64 22.56
N PRO A 4 5.21 -0.98 21.54
CA PRO A 4 4.04 -1.83 21.71
C PRO A 4 4.41 -3.22 22.24
N SER A 5 3.52 -3.82 23.04
CA SER A 5 3.68 -5.22 23.47
C SER A 5 3.12 -6.22 22.46
N THR A 6 2.30 -5.74 21.51
CA THR A 6 1.66 -6.54 20.45
C THR A 6 1.53 -5.72 19.18
N TYR A 7 1.58 -6.40 18.04
CA TYR A 7 1.44 -5.80 16.71
C TYR A 7 0.22 -6.39 16.00
N GLU A 8 -0.64 -5.51 15.50
CA GLU A 8 -1.87 -5.86 14.79
C GLU A 8 -1.79 -5.28 13.39
N HIS A 9 -1.98 -6.14 12.39
CA HIS A 9 -1.83 -5.75 10.99
C HIS A 9 -2.83 -4.66 10.58
N SER A 10 -4.10 -4.78 10.99
CA SER A 10 -5.14 -3.78 10.70
C SER A 10 -4.82 -2.41 11.32
N ARG A 11 -4.24 -2.37 12.53
CA ARG A 11 -3.76 -1.12 13.14
C ARG A 11 -2.55 -0.54 12.41
N TYR A 12 -1.63 -1.39 11.96
CA TYR A 12 -0.48 -0.95 11.15
C TYR A 12 -0.95 -0.26 9.86
N LEU A 13 -1.93 -0.83 9.17
CA LEU A 13 -2.50 -0.23 7.95
C LEU A 13 -3.13 1.15 8.19
N GLU A 14 -3.84 1.35 9.31
CA GLU A 14 -4.33 2.68 9.68
C GLU A 14 -3.21 3.64 10.11
N ALA A 15 -2.20 3.16 10.85
CA ALA A 15 -1.05 3.98 11.26
C ALA A 15 -0.21 4.45 10.07
N LYS A 16 -0.13 3.62 9.03
CA LYS A 16 0.53 3.89 7.75
C LYS A 16 -0.18 4.97 6.91
N ARG A 17 -1.49 5.14 7.07
CA ARG A 17 -2.31 6.02 6.22
C ARG A 17 -1.73 7.43 6.08
N THR A 18 -1.34 8.08 7.17
CA THR A 18 -0.80 9.46 7.12
C THR A 18 0.58 9.52 6.46
N VAL A 19 1.35 8.44 6.53
CA VAL A 19 2.64 8.30 5.82
C VAL A 19 2.39 8.21 4.32
N ASP A 20 1.47 7.34 3.89
CA ASP A 20 1.04 7.23 2.50
C ASP A 20 0.50 8.57 1.97
N ASP A 21 -0.36 9.25 2.75
CA ASP A 21 -0.99 10.50 2.34
C ASP A 21 0.04 11.59 1.98
N ARG A 22 1.18 11.61 2.68
CA ARG A 22 2.27 12.55 2.39
C ARG A 22 3.17 12.09 1.24
N ALA A 23 3.27 10.78 1.03
CA ALA A 23 4.16 10.17 0.06
C ALA A 23 3.59 10.18 -1.37
N LEU A 24 2.26 10.03 -1.53
CA LEU A 24 1.64 9.94 -2.86
C LEU A 24 2.05 11.10 -3.79
N HIS A 25 2.53 10.74 -4.97
CA HIS A 25 3.07 11.64 -5.97
C HIS A 25 1.95 12.49 -6.59
N ARG A 26 1.81 13.72 -6.10
CA ARG A 26 0.72 14.64 -6.49
C ARG A 26 0.54 14.81 -7.99
N PRO A 27 1.60 14.99 -8.81
CA PRO A 27 1.44 15.09 -10.26
C PRO A 27 0.83 13.84 -10.91
N THR A 28 1.14 12.63 -10.42
CA THR A 28 0.54 11.39 -10.93
C THR A 28 -0.94 11.31 -10.56
N LEU A 29 -1.28 11.69 -9.32
CA LEU A 29 -2.66 11.76 -8.86
C LEU A 29 -3.49 12.80 -9.62
N ASP A 30 -2.91 13.97 -9.91
CA ASP A 30 -3.56 15.02 -10.70
C ASP A 30 -3.83 14.53 -12.13
N ARG A 31 -2.86 13.82 -12.75
CA ARG A 31 -3.04 13.21 -14.07
C ARG A 31 -4.16 12.16 -14.07
N LEU A 32 -4.26 11.34 -13.02
CA LEU A 32 -5.37 10.41 -12.83
C LEU A 32 -6.71 11.15 -12.75
N ARG A 33 -6.79 12.20 -11.92
CA ARG A 33 -7.99 13.00 -11.75
C ARG A 33 -8.47 13.60 -13.07
N GLU A 34 -7.55 14.14 -13.87
CA GLU A 34 -7.85 14.68 -15.20
C GLU A 34 -8.40 13.59 -16.14
N ALA A 35 -7.78 12.41 -16.15
CA ALA A 35 -8.23 11.28 -16.96
C ALA A 35 -9.66 10.83 -16.60
N LEU A 36 -9.95 10.69 -15.30
CA LEU A 36 -11.28 10.30 -14.82
C LEU A 36 -12.35 11.36 -15.13
N ALA A 37 -11.98 12.64 -15.10
CA ALA A 37 -12.88 13.74 -15.46
C ALA A 37 -13.25 13.71 -16.96
N VAL A 38 -12.27 13.43 -17.84
CA VAL A 38 -12.52 13.25 -19.28
C VAL A 38 -13.46 12.07 -19.51
N ARG A 39 -13.15 10.90 -18.96
CA ARG A 39 -14.00 9.71 -19.08
C ARG A 39 -15.43 9.97 -18.59
N SER A 40 -15.59 10.64 -17.46
CA SER A 40 -16.92 10.96 -16.90
C SER A 40 -17.71 11.93 -17.78
N ALA A 41 -17.03 12.84 -18.50
CA ALA A 41 -17.67 13.74 -19.44
C ALA A 41 -18.18 13.04 -20.71
N ASP A 42 -17.54 11.93 -21.11
CA ASP A 42 -17.92 11.11 -22.25
C ASP A 42 -19.00 10.08 -21.88
N ALA A 43 -18.93 9.50 -20.69
CA ALA A 43 -19.86 8.49 -20.17
C ALA A 43 -20.86 9.04 -19.14
N ARG A 44 -21.49 10.19 -19.42
CA ARG A 44 -22.27 11.00 -18.45
C ARG A 44 -23.35 10.27 -17.66
N ASP A 45 -23.89 9.18 -18.20
CA ASP A 45 -24.99 8.43 -17.59
C ASP A 45 -24.52 7.11 -16.93
N ALA A 46 -23.21 6.87 -16.82
CA ALA A 46 -22.65 5.66 -16.24
C ALA A 46 -21.73 5.98 -15.03
N PRO A 47 -21.88 5.25 -13.91
CA PRO A 47 -20.99 5.45 -12.76
C PRO A 47 -19.56 5.07 -13.11
N LEU A 48 -18.59 5.67 -12.40
CA LEU A 48 -17.21 5.20 -12.42
C LEU A 48 -17.10 3.87 -11.66
N ARG A 49 -16.62 2.84 -12.34
CA ARG A 49 -16.40 1.51 -11.79
C ARG A 49 -14.93 1.39 -11.42
N VAL A 50 -14.64 1.30 -10.14
CA VAL A 50 -13.29 1.17 -9.61
C VAL A 50 -13.12 -0.22 -9.00
N VAL A 51 -11.99 -0.86 -9.27
CA VAL A 51 -11.54 -2.06 -8.58
C VAL A 51 -10.22 -1.76 -7.86
N GLU A 52 -10.14 -2.09 -6.58
CA GLU A 52 -8.91 -2.04 -5.78
C GLU A 52 -8.48 -3.45 -5.41
N VAL A 53 -7.20 -3.74 -5.64
CA VAL A 53 -6.54 -4.99 -5.27
C VAL A 53 -5.59 -4.74 -4.10
N GLY A 54 -5.71 -5.55 -3.05
CA GLY A 54 -5.04 -5.28 -1.77
C GLY A 54 -5.63 -4.07 -1.06
N CYS A 55 -6.96 -4.01 -0.93
CA CYS A 55 -7.64 -2.83 -0.38
C CYS A 55 -7.34 -2.57 1.10
N GLY A 56 -6.80 -3.55 1.83
CA GLY A 56 -6.50 -3.44 3.25
C GLY A 56 -7.73 -2.96 4.03
N THR A 57 -7.55 -1.87 4.78
CA THR A 57 -8.60 -1.20 5.57
C THR A 57 -9.35 -0.11 4.78
N GLY A 58 -9.34 -0.17 3.44
CA GLY A 58 -10.08 0.74 2.56
C GLY A 58 -9.61 2.20 2.64
N SER A 59 -8.32 2.43 2.94
CA SER A 59 -7.76 3.77 3.06
C SER A 59 -7.77 4.53 1.73
N MET A 60 -7.57 3.83 0.61
CA MET A 60 -7.51 4.45 -0.71
C MET A 60 -8.86 4.99 -1.17
N LEU A 61 -9.96 4.27 -0.95
CA LEU A 61 -11.31 4.81 -1.22
C LEU A 61 -11.56 6.09 -0.43
N ARG A 62 -11.32 6.07 0.89
CA ARG A 62 -11.49 7.24 1.76
C ARG A 62 -10.67 8.42 1.27
N ARG A 63 -9.41 8.18 0.89
CA ARG A 63 -8.49 9.16 0.33
C ARG A 63 -8.98 9.77 -0.98
N LEU A 64 -9.40 8.93 -1.94
CA LEU A 64 -9.87 9.38 -3.25
C LEU A 64 -11.14 10.24 -3.13
N LEU A 65 -12.03 9.91 -2.18
CA LEU A 65 -13.19 10.73 -1.84
C LEU A 65 -12.80 12.04 -1.15
N GLU A 66 -11.96 11.97 -0.12
CA GLU A 66 -11.52 13.13 0.66
C GLU A 66 -10.75 14.14 -0.19
N TRP A 67 -9.99 13.67 -1.18
CA TRP A 67 -9.21 14.52 -2.09
C TRP A 67 -9.99 14.96 -3.34
N GLY A 68 -11.26 14.57 -3.47
CA GLY A 68 -12.13 14.95 -4.60
C GLY A 68 -11.61 14.45 -5.95
N VAL A 69 -11.01 13.26 -5.97
CA VAL A 69 -10.47 12.63 -7.19
C VAL A 69 -11.59 11.91 -7.97
N LEU A 70 -12.55 11.33 -7.24
CA LEU A 70 -13.65 10.58 -7.84
C LEU A 70 -14.77 11.51 -8.33
N PRO A 71 -15.52 11.11 -9.38
CA PRO A 71 -16.70 11.82 -9.84
C PRO A 71 -17.93 11.54 -8.95
N ASP A 72 -19.06 12.14 -9.30
CA ASP A 72 -20.29 12.11 -8.50
C ASP A 72 -20.84 10.70 -8.28
N GLU A 73 -20.81 9.80 -9.26
CA GLU A 73 -21.34 8.44 -9.11
C GLU A 73 -20.24 7.37 -9.22
N VAL A 74 -20.07 6.57 -8.17
CA VAL A 74 -19.01 5.56 -8.08
C VAL A 74 -19.56 4.20 -7.65
N VAL A 75 -19.13 3.15 -8.35
CA VAL A 75 -19.23 1.76 -7.92
C VAL A 75 -17.83 1.25 -7.63
N TYR A 76 -17.56 0.92 -6.37
CA TYR A 76 -16.24 0.56 -5.89
C TYR A 76 -16.19 -0.90 -5.46
N ARG A 77 -15.16 -1.63 -5.89
CA ARG A 77 -14.92 -3.02 -5.50
C ARG A 77 -13.54 -3.17 -4.88
N GLY A 78 -13.46 -3.49 -3.59
CA GLY A 78 -12.18 -3.77 -2.92
C GLY A 78 -12.00 -5.25 -2.63
N TYR A 79 -10.80 -5.78 -2.90
CA TYR A 79 -10.40 -7.14 -2.56
C TYR A 79 -9.17 -7.15 -1.67
N ASP A 80 -9.19 -7.97 -0.62
CA ASP A 80 -8.03 -8.26 0.22
C ASP A 80 -8.05 -9.74 0.62
N LEU A 81 -6.90 -10.35 0.89
CA LEU A 81 -6.85 -11.75 1.33
C LEU A 81 -7.40 -11.96 2.74
N ARG A 82 -7.33 -10.93 3.59
CA ARG A 82 -7.65 -11.03 5.02
C ARG A 82 -9.08 -10.56 5.29
N GLU A 83 -9.90 -11.48 5.79
CA GLU A 83 -11.27 -11.17 6.19
C GLU A 83 -11.35 -10.04 7.24
N GLU A 84 -10.41 -10.02 8.18
CA GLU A 84 -10.25 -8.97 9.19
C GLU A 84 -10.01 -7.58 8.57
N SER A 85 -9.17 -7.49 7.54
CA SER A 85 -8.92 -6.22 6.83
C SER A 85 -10.18 -5.71 6.15
N VAL A 86 -10.92 -6.61 5.51
CA VAL A 86 -12.19 -6.30 4.82
C VAL A 86 -13.27 -5.86 5.83
N ASP A 87 -13.33 -6.47 7.02
CA ASP A 87 -14.24 -6.03 8.09
C ASP A 87 -13.87 -4.64 8.58
N ARG A 88 -12.58 -4.42 8.81
CA ARG A 88 -12.05 -3.11 9.22
C ARG A 88 -12.30 -2.05 8.15
N ALA A 89 -12.19 -2.37 6.85
CA ALA A 89 -12.47 -1.42 5.77
C ALA A 89 -13.91 -0.85 5.85
N VAL A 90 -14.88 -1.69 6.20
CA VAL A 90 -16.29 -1.29 6.39
C VAL A 90 -16.45 -0.42 7.63
N GLU A 91 -15.82 -0.78 8.74
CA GLU A 91 -15.84 -0.01 9.99
C GLU A 91 -15.22 1.38 9.79
N GLU A 92 -14.05 1.45 9.17
CA GLU A 92 -13.30 2.68 8.93
C GLU A 92 -14.01 3.58 7.91
N LEU A 93 -14.63 3.02 6.88
CA LEU A 93 -15.43 3.79 5.92
C LEU A 93 -16.63 4.45 6.61
N LYS A 94 -17.30 3.73 7.51
CA LYS A 94 -18.43 4.28 8.29
C LYS A 94 -17.96 5.38 9.23
N ALA A 95 -16.90 5.13 10.00
CA ALA A 95 -16.34 6.10 10.93
C ALA A 95 -15.87 7.38 10.21
N TRP A 96 -15.23 7.22 9.04
CA TRP A 96 -14.84 8.33 8.19
C TRP A 96 -16.05 9.13 7.69
N ALA A 97 -17.09 8.46 7.16
CA ALA A 97 -18.30 9.13 6.67
C ALA A 97 -19.03 9.92 7.77
N GLU A 98 -19.07 9.37 8.99
CA GLU A 98 -19.63 10.05 10.16
C GLU A 98 -18.80 11.28 10.58
N GLY A 99 -17.47 11.18 10.49
CA GLY A 99 -16.53 12.23 10.91
C GLY A 99 -16.35 13.38 9.92
N VAL A 100 -16.42 13.11 8.61
CA VAL A 100 -16.23 14.12 7.56
C VAL A 100 -17.47 15.01 7.43
N LYS A 101 -17.24 16.33 7.35
CA LYS A 101 -18.24 17.38 7.15
C LYS A 101 -17.71 18.44 6.19
N ASP A 102 -18.58 18.99 5.36
CA ASP A 102 -18.33 20.19 4.56
C ASP A 102 -18.31 21.47 5.42
N ALA A 103 -18.17 22.63 4.79
CA ALA A 103 -18.11 23.93 5.47
C ALA A 103 -19.43 24.26 6.21
N GLU A 104 -20.54 23.71 5.72
CA GLU A 104 -21.89 23.84 6.27
C GLU A 104 -22.18 22.81 7.37
N GLY A 105 -21.26 21.88 7.64
CA GLY A 105 -21.42 20.83 8.63
C GLY A 105 -22.20 19.60 8.14
N THR A 106 -22.37 19.43 6.82
CA THR A 106 -23.04 18.28 6.19
C THR A 106 -21.98 17.27 5.75
N GLY A 107 -22.18 15.99 6.06
CA GLY A 107 -21.26 14.91 5.68
C GLY A 107 -21.91 13.90 4.75
N TYR A 108 -21.21 12.80 4.50
CA TYR A 108 -21.79 11.64 3.83
C TYR A 108 -22.87 11.01 4.70
N ALA A 109 -24.02 10.72 4.11
CA ALA A 109 -25.07 9.91 4.72
C ALA A 109 -24.80 8.43 4.44
N LEU A 110 -24.89 7.60 5.48
CA LEU A 110 -24.83 6.15 5.35
C LEU A 110 -26.16 5.65 4.76
N GLY A 111 -26.08 5.04 3.58
CA GLY A 111 -27.18 4.35 2.92
C GLY A 111 -27.27 2.88 3.34
N GLU A 112 -27.87 2.06 2.48
CA GLU A 112 -28.07 0.64 2.75
C GLU A 112 -26.74 -0.10 2.94
N VAL A 113 -26.66 -0.88 4.03
CA VAL A 113 -25.55 -1.80 4.28
C VAL A 113 -26.06 -3.22 4.04
N ARG A 114 -25.44 -3.91 3.08
CA ARG A 114 -25.74 -5.31 2.78
C ARG A 114 -24.51 -6.15 3.03
N ASN A 115 -24.63 -7.04 4.00
CA ASN A 115 -23.63 -8.06 4.24
C ASN A 115 -24.17 -9.38 3.71
N ASP A 116 -23.46 -9.96 2.75
CA ASP A 116 -23.52 -11.39 2.50
C ASP A 116 -22.51 -12.03 3.47
N PRO A 117 -22.98 -12.70 4.55
CA PRO A 117 -22.11 -13.18 5.62
C PRO A 117 -20.98 -14.11 5.16
N GLU A 118 -21.08 -14.67 3.96
CA GLU A 118 -20.10 -15.61 3.41
C GLU A 118 -19.33 -15.08 2.19
N ALA A 119 -19.58 -13.84 1.71
CA ALA A 119 -18.96 -13.39 0.46
C ALA A 119 -18.60 -11.90 0.35
N THR A 120 -19.47 -10.98 0.80
CA THR A 120 -19.25 -9.55 0.52
C THR A 120 -19.85 -8.62 1.57
N ARG A 121 -19.25 -7.46 1.76
CA ARG A 121 -19.77 -6.38 2.61
C ARG A 121 -19.95 -5.12 1.77
N THR A 122 -21.18 -4.63 1.66
CA THR A 122 -21.53 -3.47 0.84
C THR A 122 -22.00 -2.31 1.70
N VAL A 123 -21.45 -1.13 1.45
CA VAL A 123 -21.85 0.14 2.07
C VAL A 123 -22.17 1.14 0.96
N ARG A 124 -23.34 1.78 1.05
CA ARG A 124 -23.67 2.95 0.24
C ARG A 124 -23.40 4.22 1.03
N LEU A 125 -22.77 5.20 0.39
CA LEU A 125 -22.61 6.57 0.89
C LEU A 125 -23.31 7.51 -0.08
N ASP A 126 -24.09 8.45 0.44
CA ASP A 126 -24.70 9.53 -0.34
C ASP A 126 -24.09 10.86 0.15
N GLY A 127 -23.43 11.58 -0.74
CA GLY A 127 -22.73 12.84 -0.46
C GLY A 127 -23.67 14.05 -0.45
N PRO A 128 -23.25 15.15 0.21
CA PRO A 128 -24.07 16.35 0.37
C PRO A 128 -24.34 17.12 -0.93
N ASP A 129 -23.49 16.94 -1.94
CA ASP A 129 -23.57 17.50 -3.28
C ASP A 129 -24.41 16.66 -4.26
N GLY A 130 -24.98 15.55 -3.78
CA GLY A 130 -25.71 14.59 -4.61
C GLY A 130 -24.83 13.48 -5.18
N SER A 131 -23.53 13.45 -4.87
CA SER A 131 -22.67 12.31 -5.18
C SER A 131 -23.13 11.04 -4.47
N SER A 132 -22.79 9.87 -5.00
CA SER A 132 -23.03 8.59 -4.34
C SER A 132 -21.94 7.57 -4.65
N VAL A 133 -21.62 6.77 -3.63
CA VAL A 133 -20.63 5.70 -3.70
C VAL A 133 -21.30 4.42 -3.23
N THR A 134 -21.23 3.37 -4.04
CA THR A 134 -21.56 2.00 -3.59
C THR A 134 -20.28 1.21 -3.52
N ALA A 135 -19.78 0.98 -2.30
CA ALA A 135 -18.54 0.24 -2.06
C ALA A 135 -18.83 -1.17 -1.60
N THR A 136 -18.29 -2.17 -2.30
CA THR A 136 -18.37 -3.58 -1.93
C THR A 136 -16.97 -4.15 -1.70
N PHE A 137 -16.76 -4.72 -0.52
CA PHE A 137 -15.49 -5.36 -0.14
C PHE A 137 -15.67 -6.87 -0.03
N ALA A 138 -14.65 -7.63 -0.41
CA ALA A 138 -14.65 -9.09 -0.33
C ALA A 138 -13.27 -9.65 0.03
N ALA A 139 -13.26 -10.70 0.85
CA ALA A 139 -12.05 -11.44 1.15
C ALA A 139 -11.74 -12.41 0.00
N ALA A 140 -10.74 -12.09 -0.83
CA ALA A 140 -10.35 -12.91 -1.98
C ALA A 140 -8.94 -12.58 -2.48
N ASP A 141 -8.32 -13.53 -3.16
CA ASP A 141 -7.15 -13.28 -4.00
C ASP A 141 -7.60 -12.52 -5.25
N ALA A 142 -7.20 -11.26 -5.35
CA ALA A 142 -7.61 -10.37 -6.43
C ALA A 142 -7.08 -10.81 -7.80
N VAL A 143 -5.89 -11.42 -7.87
CA VAL A 143 -5.31 -11.93 -9.12
C VAL A 143 -6.12 -13.13 -9.60
N GLU A 144 -6.50 -14.05 -8.70
CA GLU A 144 -7.35 -15.17 -9.05
C GLU A 144 -8.78 -14.76 -9.43
N VAL A 145 -9.31 -13.71 -8.79
CA VAL A 145 -10.58 -13.10 -9.22
C VAL A 145 -10.45 -12.54 -10.63
N ALA A 146 -9.38 -11.80 -10.91
CA ALA A 146 -9.13 -11.18 -12.21
C ALA A 146 -9.07 -12.21 -13.34
N ARG A 147 -8.45 -13.38 -13.11
CA ARG A 147 -8.41 -14.49 -14.08
C ARG A 147 -9.77 -15.10 -14.44
N ARG A 148 -10.78 -14.93 -13.59
CA ARG A 148 -12.06 -15.69 -13.68
C ARG A 148 -13.27 -14.82 -13.97
N THR A 149 -13.13 -13.51 -13.80
CA THR A 149 -14.24 -12.57 -13.91
C THR A 149 -14.35 -12.02 -15.32
N ASP A 150 -15.56 -11.81 -15.81
CA ASP A 150 -15.83 -11.05 -17.04
C ASP A 150 -16.17 -9.56 -16.73
N ALA A 151 -15.96 -9.12 -15.49
CA ALA A 151 -16.26 -7.76 -15.07
C ALA A 151 -15.19 -6.79 -15.55
N ALA A 152 -15.59 -5.79 -16.34
CA ALA A 152 -14.77 -4.64 -16.70
C ALA A 152 -14.95 -3.46 -15.73
N TYR A 153 -13.90 -2.68 -15.53
CA TYR A 153 -13.84 -1.51 -14.67
C TYR A 153 -13.17 -0.37 -15.47
N ASP A 154 -13.26 0.85 -14.96
CA ASP A 154 -12.63 2.02 -15.58
C ASP A 154 -11.29 2.36 -14.92
N LEU A 155 -11.11 1.93 -13.66
CA LEU A 155 -9.93 2.18 -12.86
C LEU A 155 -9.59 0.96 -12.01
N LEU A 156 -8.35 0.50 -12.14
CA LEU A 156 -7.69 -0.46 -11.26
C LEU A 156 -6.77 0.32 -10.32
N VAL A 157 -6.83 0.03 -9.03
CA VAL A 157 -5.90 0.58 -8.03
C VAL A 157 -5.20 -0.55 -7.30
N GLY A 158 -3.88 -0.48 -7.19
CA GLY A 158 -3.07 -1.39 -6.36
C GLY A 158 -2.07 -0.60 -5.54
N CYS A 159 -2.50 -0.11 -4.37
CA CYS A 159 -1.71 0.76 -3.51
C CYS A 159 -0.82 -0.06 -2.56
N ALA A 160 0.52 0.04 -2.71
CA ALA A 160 1.49 -0.79 -1.99
C ALA A 160 1.17 -2.29 -2.09
N PHE A 161 0.92 -2.76 -3.31
CA PHE A 161 0.44 -4.11 -3.60
C PHE A 161 1.36 -4.89 -4.55
N LEU A 162 1.88 -4.26 -5.60
CA LEU A 162 2.57 -5.01 -6.66
C LEU A 162 3.88 -5.65 -6.18
N ASP A 163 4.54 -5.06 -5.20
CA ASP A 163 5.74 -5.62 -4.55
C ASP A 163 5.45 -6.83 -3.63
N LEU A 164 4.20 -7.28 -3.56
CA LEU A 164 3.76 -8.46 -2.82
C LEU A 164 3.32 -9.62 -3.74
N VAL A 165 3.29 -9.41 -5.06
CA VAL A 165 2.83 -10.40 -6.04
C VAL A 165 3.85 -10.63 -7.14
N ASP A 166 3.81 -11.81 -7.77
CA ASP A 166 4.59 -12.10 -8.97
C ASP A 166 4.00 -11.30 -10.16
N ILE A 167 4.62 -10.15 -10.47
CA ILE A 167 4.11 -9.22 -11.50
C ILE A 167 4.07 -9.84 -12.90
N ASP A 168 4.98 -10.77 -13.21
CA ASP A 168 5.00 -11.49 -14.50
C ASP A 168 3.74 -12.36 -14.68
N ARG A 169 3.12 -12.77 -13.56
CA ARG A 169 1.87 -13.56 -13.59
C ARG A 169 0.64 -12.71 -13.30
N ALA A 170 0.80 -11.60 -12.59
CA ALA A 170 -0.31 -10.82 -12.06
C ALA A 170 -0.74 -9.68 -12.99
N LEU A 171 0.16 -9.09 -13.79
CA LEU A 171 -0.16 -7.90 -14.59
C LEU A 171 -1.24 -8.17 -15.64
N ASP A 172 -1.08 -9.16 -16.54
CA ASP A 172 -2.08 -9.37 -17.61
C ASP A 172 -3.51 -9.59 -17.08
N PRO A 173 -3.76 -10.48 -16.08
CA PRO A 173 -5.10 -10.61 -15.52
C PRO A 173 -5.64 -9.32 -14.91
N LEU A 174 -4.79 -8.58 -14.19
CA LEU A 174 -5.20 -7.35 -13.51
C LEU A 174 -5.53 -6.25 -14.53
N LEU A 175 -4.69 -6.05 -15.54
CA LEU A 175 -4.91 -5.07 -16.61
C LEU A 175 -6.15 -5.44 -17.44
N GLY A 176 -6.44 -6.73 -17.62
CA GLY A 176 -7.67 -7.22 -18.24
C GLY A 176 -8.97 -6.81 -17.51
N LEU A 177 -8.89 -6.35 -16.25
CA LEU A 177 -10.04 -5.77 -15.55
C LEU A 177 -10.42 -4.38 -16.08
N VAL A 178 -9.53 -3.68 -16.78
CA VAL A 178 -9.71 -2.27 -17.17
C VAL A 178 -9.44 -2.05 -18.67
N PRO A 179 -10.17 -2.74 -19.57
CA PRO A 179 -10.00 -2.51 -21.01
C PRO A 179 -10.35 -1.05 -21.35
N ASP A 180 -9.43 -0.34 -22.03
CA ASP A 180 -9.51 1.11 -22.29
C ASP A 180 -9.62 1.97 -21.01
N GLY A 181 -9.21 1.42 -19.87
CA GLY A 181 -9.24 2.07 -18.57
C GLY A 181 -7.85 2.45 -18.07
N PHE A 182 -7.77 2.81 -16.79
CA PHE A 182 -6.52 3.18 -16.14
C PHE A 182 -6.12 2.20 -15.04
N ALA A 183 -4.82 1.99 -14.89
CA ALA A 183 -4.23 1.24 -13.79
C ALA A 183 -3.31 2.16 -12.97
N TYR A 184 -3.61 2.34 -11.69
CA TYR A 184 -2.86 3.18 -10.77
C TYR A 184 -2.21 2.34 -9.67
N PHE A 185 -0.88 2.34 -9.65
CA PHE A 185 -0.06 1.56 -8.73
C PHE A 185 0.78 2.49 -7.86
N PRO A 186 0.17 3.15 -6.86
CA PRO A 186 0.92 3.99 -5.95
C PRO A 186 1.70 3.19 -4.92
N ILE A 187 2.81 3.77 -4.46
CA ILE A 187 3.63 3.29 -3.34
C ILE A 187 4.15 1.86 -3.61
N THR A 188 4.58 1.59 -4.84
CA THR A 188 5.25 0.33 -5.16
C THR A 188 6.72 0.41 -4.73
N TYR A 189 7.14 -0.49 -3.84
CA TYR A 189 8.47 -0.43 -3.24
C TYR A 189 9.62 -0.57 -4.26
N ASP A 190 10.70 0.19 -4.07
CA ASP A 190 11.85 0.22 -4.99
C ASP A 190 13.24 0.28 -4.30
N GLY A 191 13.44 -0.58 -3.30
CA GLY A 191 14.75 -1.13 -2.98
C GLY A 191 15.66 -0.28 -2.10
N GLU A 192 15.16 0.83 -1.55
CA GLU A 192 15.89 1.64 -0.58
C GLU A 192 15.13 1.72 0.73
N THR A 193 15.85 1.55 1.83
CA THR A 193 15.40 1.84 3.19
C THR A 193 16.55 2.47 3.95
N PHE A 194 16.31 3.60 4.62
CA PHE A 194 17.34 4.25 5.43
C PHE A 194 16.81 4.66 6.81
N LEU A 195 17.73 4.68 7.78
CA LEU A 195 17.45 5.01 9.17
C LEU A 195 18.48 6.03 9.66
N VAL A 196 18.00 7.13 10.25
CA VAL A 196 18.83 8.22 10.78
C VAL A 196 18.40 8.51 12.23
N PRO A 197 19.33 8.77 13.18
CA PRO A 197 20.77 8.80 13.02
C PRO A 197 21.37 7.41 12.75
N SER A 198 22.53 7.38 12.10
CA SER A 198 23.37 6.19 12.05
C SER A 198 23.75 5.75 13.47
N LEU A 199 23.90 4.45 13.68
CA LEU A 199 24.36 3.93 14.98
C LEU A 199 25.84 4.28 15.16
N GLU A 200 26.18 5.04 16.21
CA GLU A 200 27.56 5.41 16.53
C GLU A 200 28.31 4.22 17.15
N GLY A 201 29.58 4.01 16.74
CA GLY A 201 30.34 2.78 16.94
C GLY A 201 30.98 2.56 18.31
N ASP A 202 30.38 3.03 19.40
CA ASP A 202 30.80 2.64 20.76
C ASP A 202 30.04 1.42 21.32
N GLY A 203 29.00 0.96 20.60
CA GLY A 203 28.25 -0.27 20.85
C GLY A 203 28.65 -1.46 19.96
N THR A 204 28.01 -2.61 20.19
CA THR A 204 28.13 -3.85 19.39
C THR A 204 27.47 -3.77 18.01
N VAL A 205 26.55 -2.82 17.83
CA VAL A 205 25.85 -2.55 16.56
C VAL A 205 26.29 -1.18 16.05
N ASP A 206 26.75 -1.13 14.81
CA ASP A 206 27.19 0.08 14.12
C ASP A 206 26.49 0.24 12.76
N GLU A 207 26.88 1.26 11.98
CA GLU A 207 26.38 1.48 10.61
C GLU A 207 26.59 0.25 9.70
N ALA A 208 27.68 -0.48 9.89
CA ALA A 208 28.02 -1.61 9.05
C ALA A 208 27.14 -2.84 9.36
N THR A 209 26.77 -3.02 10.63
CA THR A 209 25.75 -3.98 11.07
C THR A 209 24.37 -3.60 10.53
N GLU A 210 23.98 -2.32 10.61
CA GLU A 210 22.69 -1.88 10.06
C GLU A 210 22.59 -2.10 8.56
N ARG A 211 23.65 -1.78 7.81
CA ARG A 211 23.69 -2.05 6.37
C ARG A 211 23.46 -3.54 6.08
N ALA A 212 24.14 -4.43 6.81
CA ALA A 212 23.94 -5.87 6.66
C ALA A 212 22.51 -6.31 7.02
N VAL A 213 21.90 -5.75 8.06
CA VAL A 213 20.49 -6.03 8.42
C VAL A 213 19.55 -5.64 7.27
N LEU A 214 19.72 -4.44 6.71
CA LEU A 214 18.88 -3.95 5.62
C LEU A 214 19.11 -4.72 4.30
N ASP A 215 20.36 -5.06 3.99
CA ASP A 215 20.70 -5.87 2.82
C ASP A 215 20.05 -7.27 2.90
N VAL A 216 20.14 -7.93 4.06
CA VAL A 216 19.45 -9.22 4.28
C VAL A 216 17.94 -9.05 4.19
N TYR A 217 17.38 -8.00 4.80
CA TYR A 217 15.94 -7.71 4.74
C TYR A 217 15.46 -7.61 3.29
N HIS A 218 16.13 -6.82 2.44
CA HIS A 218 15.79 -6.72 1.02
C HIS A 218 16.00 -8.03 0.27
N ALA A 219 17.05 -8.78 0.58
CA ALA A 219 17.26 -10.11 0.01
C ALA A 219 16.15 -11.11 0.40
N THR A 220 15.52 -10.97 1.57
CA THR A 220 14.33 -11.76 1.92
C THR A 220 13.10 -11.40 1.07
N MET A 221 13.07 -10.21 0.46
CA MET A 221 12.03 -9.81 -0.49
C MET A 221 12.25 -10.42 -1.87
N ASP A 222 13.50 -10.67 -2.24
CA ASP A 222 13.90 -11.26 -3.52
C ASP A 222 14.02 -12.81 -3.45
N ALA A 223 13.56 -13.44 -2.36
CA ALA A 223 13.64 -14.88 -2.19
C ALA A 223 12.81 -15.63 -3.25
N PRO A 224 13.34 -16.70 -3.88
CA PRO A 224 12.71 -17.33 -5.05
C PRO A 224 11.36 -18.03 -4.77
N ASP A 225 11.04 -18.31 -3.51
CA ASP A 225 9.78 -18.88 -3.04
C ASP A 225 8.81 -17.82 -2.49
N ARG A 226 9.17 -16.53 -2.57
CA ARG A 226 8.35 -15.39 -2.21
C ARG A 226 7.89 -14.65 -3.47
N ALA A 227 6.62 -14.27 -3.50
CA ALA A 227 6.08 -13.40 -4.54
C ALA A 227 6.44 -11.93 -4.27
N GLY A 228 6.57 -11.15 -5.34
CA GLY A 228 7.02 -9.76 -5.27
C GLY A 228 8.54 -9.63 -5.33
N GLY A 229 9.03 -8.44 -4.97
CA GLY A 229 10.46 -8.15 -5.04
C GLY A 229 10.80 -6.77 -4.50
N SER A 230 12.03 -6.61 -4.03
CA SER A 230 12.55 -5.36 -3.47
C SER A 230 12.62 -4.23 -4.50
N ARG A 231 12.64 -4.53 -5.80
CA ARG A 231 12.79 -3.54 -6.89
C ARG A 231 11.58 -3.50 -7.82
N THR A 232 10.42 -3.92 -7.34
CA THR A 232 9.21 -4.02 -8.17
C THR A 232 8.84 -2.68 -8.81
N GLY A 233 9.03 -1.56 -8.09
CA GLY A 233 8.67 -0.23 -8.59
C GLY A 233 9.34 0.12 -9.92
N ARG A 234 10.66 -0.08 -10.07
CA ARG A 234 11.35 0.20 -11.35
C ARG A 234 11.05 -0.83 -12.43
N GLU A 235 10.66 -2.04 -12.05
CA GLU A 235 10.32 -3.12 -12.97
C GLU A 235 8.97 -2.88 -13.67
N LEU A 236 8.10 -2.02 -13.12
CA LEU A 236 6.85 -1.62 -13.77
C LEU A 236 7.05 -0.90 -15.10
N PHE A 237 8.12 -0.11 -15.25
CA PHE A 237 8.35 0.69 -16.48
C PHE A 237 8.58 -0.14 -17.74
N PRO A 238 9.33 -1.27 -17.70
CA PRO A 238 9.35 -2.22 -18.81
C PRO A 238 8.16 -3.19 -18.81
N ALA A 239 7.62 -3.57 -17.64
CA ALA A 239 6.57 -4.59 -17.58
C ALA A 239 5.21 -4.11 -18.09
N LEU A 240 4.80 -2.87 -17.77
CA LEU A 240 3.50 -2.33 -18.21
C LEU A 240 3.39 -2.20 -19.74
N PRO A 241 4.38 -1.62 -20.47
CA PRO A 241 4.32 -1.59 -21.94
C PRO A 241 4.41 -2.97 -22.57
N ALA A 242 5.03 -3.96 -21.92
CA ALA A 242 5.06 -5.33 -22.41
C ALA A 242 3.72 -6.05 -22.29
N ALA A 243 2.81 -5.51 -21.46
CA ALA A 243 1.44 -5.95 -21.26
C ALA A 243 0.42 -4.95 -21.86
N ASP A 244 0.81 -4.24 -22.92
CA ASP A 244 -0.03 -3.30 -23.68
C ASP A 244 -0.67 -2.18 -22.83
N ALA A 245 0.04 -1.76 -21.77
CA ALA A 245 -0.32 -0.61 -20.95
C ALA A 245 0.70 0.54 -21.08
N GLU A 246 0.27 1.68 -21.59
CA GLU A 246 1.08 2.89 -21.73
C GLU A 246 1.25 3.58 -20.37
N VAL A 247 2.48 3.76 -19.92
CA VAL A 247 2.78 4.58 -18.73
C VAL A 247 2.55 6.06 -19.05
N VAL A 248 1.48 6.64 -18.52
CA VAL A 248 1.06 8.04 -18.78
C VAL A 248 1.53 9.02 -17.70
N ALA A 249 1.90 8.53 -16.51
CA ALA A 249 2.57 9.32 -15.48
C ALA A 249 3.32 8.42 -14.50
N GLY A 250 4.37 8.96 -13.88
CA GLY A 250 5.07 8.31 -12.78
C GLY A 250 5.93 9.27 -11.98
N GLY A 251 6.25 8.90 -10.74
CA GLY A 251 7.13 9.68 -9.87
C GLY A 251 7.41 9.00 -8.55
N GLY A 252 8.36 9.57 -7.80
CA GLY A 252 8.72 9.07 -6.47
C GLY A 252 7.60 9.29 -5.46
N SER A 253 7.34 8.27 -4.64
CA SER A 253 6.41 8.28 -3.52
C SER A 253 7.08 7.81 -2.22
N ASP A 254 8.18 8.49 -1.90
CA ASP A 254 9.00 8.17 -0.74
C ASP A 254 8.17 8.25 0.55
N TRP A 255 8.20 7.18 1.34
CA TRP A 255 7.84 7.30 2.73
C TRP A 255 8.96 8.03 3.44
N LEU A 256 8.63 9.17 4.06
CA LEU A 256 9.55 9.88 4.93
C LEU A 256 8.84 10.17 6.25
N VAL A 257 9.38 9.63 7.33
CA VAL A 257 8.87 9.84 8.68
C VAL A 257 9.96 10.48 9.52
N THR A 258 9.72 11.72 9.97
CA THR A 258 10.64 12.49 10.82
C THR A 258 9.97 12.82 12.16
N PRO A 259 10.72 12.92 13.27
CA PRO A 259 10.17 13.42 14.52
C PRO A 259 9.76 14.90 14.44
N PRO A 260 8.80 15.37 15.27
CA PRO A 260 7.94 14.57 16.16
C PRO A 260 6.95 13.71 15.35
N TYR A 261 6.43 12.64 15.96
CA TYR A 261 5.40 11.77 15.36
C TYR A 261 4.01 12.20 15.88
N PRO A 262 3.27 13.06 15.15
CA PRO A 262 2.07 13.68 15.70
C PRO A 262 0.83 12.76 15.72
N GLY A 263 0.82 11.70 14.91
CA GLY A 263 -0.23 10.69 14.87
C GLY A 263 0.31 9.32 15.29
N GLU A 264 -0.10 8.28 14.57
CA GLU A 264 0.31 6.90 14.84
C GLU A 264 1.65 6.53 14.14
N GLU A 265 2.40 7.50 13.61
CA GLU A 265 3.68 7.21 12.92
C GLU A 265 4.67 6.46 13.83
N ALA A 266 4.63 6.68 15.14
CA ALA A 266 5.47 5.93 16.08
C ALA A 266 5.13 4.42 16.10
N TYR A 267 3.84 4.08 16.00
CA TYR A 267 3.39 2.70 15.91
C TYR A 267 3.83 2.08 14.58
N PHE A 268 3.66 2.82 13.48
CA PHE A 268 4.14 2.43 12.16
C PHE A 268 5.66 2.11 12.18
N LEU A 269 6.48 2.99 12.76
CA LEU A 269 7.92 2.78 12.86
C LEU A 269 8.27 1.56 13.73
N HIS A 270 7.59 1.38 14.86
CA HIS A 270 7.81 0.21 15.70
C HIS A 270 7.45 -1.08 14.96
N HIS A 271 6.33 -1.10 14.23
CA HIS A 271 5.91 -2.25 13.44
C HIS A 271 6.90 -2.58 12.32
N LEU A 272 7.47 -1.56 11.65
CA LEU A 272 8.49 -1.76 10.63
C LEU A 272 9.78 -2.35 11.20
N VAL A 273 10.29 -1.82 12.31
CA VAL A 273 11.51 -2.34 12.96
C VAL A 273 11.30 -3.80 13.39
N ASP A 274 10.15 -4.10 13.98
CA ASP A 274 9.77 -5.45 14.41
C ASP A 274 9.69 -6.42 13.21
N GLY A 275 9.05 -6.01 12.11
CA GLY A 275 8.97 -6.81 10.89
C GLY A 275 10.33 -7.05 10.23
N ILE A 276 11.25 -6.08 10.28
CA ILE A 276 12.63 -6.27 9.80
C ILE A 276 13.38 -7.25 10.71
N GLU A 277 13.26 -7.10 12.04
CA GLU A 277 13.84 -8.02 13.03
C GLU A 277 13.39 -9.47 12.79
N GLU A 278 12.08 -9.69 12.62
CA GLU A 278 11.50 -11.00 12.36
C GLU A 278 11.98 -11.60 11.03
N ALA A 279 11.96 -10.81 9.95
CA ALA A 279 12.37 -11.28 8.63
C ALA A 279 13.85 -11.69 8.57
N VAL A 280 14.73 -10.84 9.13
CA VAL A 280 16.17 -11.10 9.16
C VAL A 280 16.49 -12.24 10.14
N GLY A 281 15.85 -12.26 11.31
CA GLY A 281 16.00 -13.34 12.29
C GLY A 281 15.58 -14.71 11.73
N GLY A 282 14.47 -14.76 11.00
CA GLY A 282 14.01 -15.96 10.28
C GLY A 282 15.01 -16.42 9.22
N ALA A 283 15.48 -15.50 8.38
CA ALA A 283 16.47 -15.81 7.35
C ALA A 283 17.78 -16.38 7.92
N LEU A 284 18.25 -15.85 9.06
CA LEU A 284 19.42 -16.36 9.78
C LEU A 284 19.18 -17.76 10.36
N ALA A 285 18.00 -18.00 10.94
CA ALA A 285 17.66 -19.30 11.55
C ALA A 285 17.55 -20.42 10.50
N ASP A 286 17.01 -20.10 9.33
CA ASP A 286 16.77 -21.07 8.26
C ASP A 286 18.00 -21.30 7.35
N GLY A 287 19.07 -20.52 7.54
CA GLY A 287 20.25 -20.57 6.68
C GLY A 287 19.92 -20.14 5.24
N SER A 288 19.06 -19.13 5.10
CA SER A 288 18.55 -18.66 3.82
C SER A 288 19.70 -18.24 2.88
N PRO A 289 19.57 -18.46 1.55
CA PRO A 289 20.49 -17.89 0.56
C PRO A 289 20.63 -16.36 0.65
N ALA A 290 19.63 -15.67 1.22
CA ALA A 290 19.68 -14.23 1.50
C ALA A 290 20.84 -13.83 2.44
N VAL A 291 21.37 -14.79 3.21
CA VAL A 291 22.51 -14.61 4.12
C VAL A 291 23.78 -15.29 3.58
N ALA A 292 23.81 -15.71 2.31
CA ALA A 292 24.93 -16.51 1.79
C ALA A 292 26.23 -15.73 1.55
N ASP A 293 26.21 -14.41 1.70
CA ASP A 293 27.40 -13.56 1.61
C ASP A 293 28.31 -13.74 2.85
N GLU A 294 29.57 -14.12 2.64
CA GLU A 294 30.52 -14.45 3.73
C GLU A 294 30.71 -13.27 4.70
N ASP A 295 30.75 -12.04 4.19
CA ASP A 295 30.89 -10.82 5.01
C ASP A 295 29.65 -10.59 5.90
N THR A 296 28.48 -11.04 5.45
CA THR A 296 27.21 -10.96 6.18
C THR A 296 27.09 -12.03 7.26
N VAL A 297 27.50 -13.27 6.97
CA VAL A 297 27.49 -14.40 7.93
C VAL A 297 28.39 -14.12 9.13
N ASP A 298 29.57 -13.54 8.90
CA ASP A 298 30.52 -13.23 9.97
C ASP A 298 30.09 -12.01 10.80
N ARG A 299 29.22 -11.14 10.25
CA ARG A 299 28.79 -9.89 10.90
C ARG A 299 27.44 -9.98 11.61
N LEU A 300 26.53 -10.85 11.16
CA LEU A 300 25.18 -10.93 11.73
C LEU A 300 25.01 -12.19 12.60
N SER A 301 24.43 -11.99 13.77
CA SER A 301 23.90 -13.05 14.61
C SER A 301 22.49 -12.67 15.09
N PRO A 302 21.64 -13.63 15.49
CA PRO A 302 20.32 -13.31 16.03
C PRO A 302 20.37 -12.32 17.20
N GLY A 303 21.42 -12.38 18.04
CA GLY A 303 21.62 -11.43 19.13
C GLY A 303 21.91 -10.00 18.63
N MET A 304 22.73 -9.86 17.58
CA MET A 304 23.04 -8.54 16.99
C MET A 304 21.83 -7.93 16.28
N VAL A 305 20.98 -8.73 15.65
CA VAL A 305 19.73 -8.25 15.05
C VAL A 305 18.77 -7.76 16.14
N GLY A 306 18.65 -8.47 17.26
CA GLY A 306 17.87 -8.03 18.41
C GLY A 306 18.40 -6.74 19.05
N GLU A 307 19.72 -6.62 19.21
CA GLU A 307 20.36 -5.38 19.69
C GLU A 307 20.13 -4.19 18.75
N TRP A 308 20.16 -4.43 17.43
CA TRP A 308 19.81 -3.43 16.42
C TRP A 308 18.36 -2.98 16.56
N ALA A 309 17.42 -3.92 16.67
CA ALA A 309 16.01 -3.64 16.82
C ALA A 309 15.73 -2.85 18.10
N ASP A 310 16.31 -3.27 19.23
CA ASP A 310 16.20 -2.56 20.51
C ASP A 310 16.72 -1.11 20.42
N ALA A 311 17.87 -0.89 19.77
CA ALA A 311 18.40 0.45 19.54
C ALA A 311 17.43 1.32 18.72
N ARG A 312 16.81 0.76 17.67
CA ARG A 312 15.83 1.46 16.83
C ARG A 312 14.50 1.71 17.55
N HIS A 313 13.99 0.76 18.35
CA HIS A 313 12.83 0.98 19.22
C HIS A 313 13.10 2.06 20.28
N CYS A 314 14.30 2.13 20.84
CA CYS A 314 14.71 3.20 21.76
C CYS A 314 14.73 4.57 21.04
N ALA A 315 15.29 4.66 19.84
CA ALA A 315 15.31 5.89 19.04
C ALA A 315 13.89 6.38 18.70
N ILE A 316 12.96 5.48 18.37
CA ILE A 316 11.55 5.81 18.16
C ILE A 316 10.92 6.33 19.46
N THR A 317 11.12 5.62 20.57
CA THR A 317 10.58 5.98 21.89
C THR A 317 11.00 7.40 22.30
N ASN A 318 12.25 7.74 22.01
CA ASN A 318 12.86 9.03 22.30
C ASN A 318 12.55 10.13 21.25
N GLY A 319 11.84 9.80 20.17
CA GLY A 319 11.52 10.76 19.09
C GLY A 319 12.76 11.23 18.32
N GLN A 320 13.69 10.30 18.03
CA GLN A 320 14.97 10.58 17.37
C GLN A 320 15.10 9.93 16.00
N LEU A 321 14.30 8.90 15.69
CA LEU A 321 14.42 8.14 14.44
C LEU A 321 13.78 8.90 13.26
N THR A 322 14.55 9.13 12.22
CA THR A 322 14.04 9.42 10.88
C THR A 322 14.14 8.14 10.05
N PHE A 323 13.03 7.78 9.40
CA PHE A 323 12.94 6.63 8.51
C PHE A 323 12.62 7.12 7.11
N GLY A 324 13.25 6.51 6.12
CA GLY A 324 12.84 6.64 4.73
C GLY A 324 12.78 5.31 4.00
N ALA A 325 11.85 5.21 3.05
CA ALA A 325 11.76 4.11 2.08
C ALA A 325 11.42 4.66 0.71
N HIS A 326 12.11 4.19 -0.33
CA HIS A 326 11.86 4.60 -1.70
C HIS A 326 10.73 3.78 -2.30
N ASN A 327 9.71 4.47 -2.81
CA ASN A 327 8.62 3.87 -3.57
C ASN A 327 8.36 4.70 -4.83
N LEU A 328 7.61 4.09 -5.76
CA LEU A 328 7.19 4.72 -7.00
C LEU A 328 5.68 4.66 -7.14
N ASP A 329 5.11 5.76 -7.64
CA ASP A 329 3.75 5.82 -8.13
C ASP A 329 3.77 5.72 -9.65
N VAL A 330 3.00 4.79 -10.21
CA VAL A 330 2.88 4.62 -11.65
C VAL A 330 1.41 4.64 -12.06
N LEU A 331 1.08 5.41 -13.09
CA LEU A 331 -0.22 5.44 -13.73
C LEU A 331 -0.06 4.99 -15.18
N ALA A 332 -0.84 4.00 -15.58
CA ALA A 332 -0.90 3.52 -16.94
C ALA A 332 -2.32 3.59 -17.52
N HIS A 333 -2.40 3.80 -18.83
CA HIS A 333 -3.61 3.59 -19.63
C HIS A 333 -3.49 2.23 -20.32
N VAL A 334 -4.55 1.42 -20.26
CA VAL A 334 -4.55 0.06 -20.82
C VAL A 334 -5.23 0.11 -22.17
N GLU A 335 -4.50 -0.26 -23.23
CA GLU A 335 -5.06 -0.29 -24.57
C GLU A 335 -6.12 -1.41 -24.68
N SER A 336 -7.17 -1.18 -25.46
CA SER A 336 -8.13 -2.25 -25.77
C SER A 336 -7.55 -3.19 -26.82
N ASP A 337 -7.69 -4.49 -26.61
CA ASP A 337 -7.51 -5.49 -27.67
C ASP A 337 -8.56 -5.25 -28.77
N ASP A 338 -8.17 -4.57 -29.86
CA ASP A 338 -8.98 -4.38 -31.08
C ASP A 338 -9.29 -5.71 -31.82
#